data_AF-A0A8T3DK37-F1
#
_entry.id   AF-A0A8T3DK37-F1
#
_cell.length_a   1.000
_cell.length_b   1.000
_cell.length_c   1.000
_cell.angle_alpha   90.00
_cell.angle_beta   90.00
_cell.angle_gamma   90.00
#
_symmetry.space_group_name_H-M   'P 1'
#
loop_
_entity.id
_entity.type
_entity.pdbx_description
1 polymer ?
#
loop_
_entity_poly.entity_id
_entity_poly.type
_entity_poly.pdbx_seq_one_letter_code
_entity_poly.pdbx_strand_id
1 'polypeptide(L)'
;MKGYCPVTFLDGEQRYEALVHGKPDYAAEYREKIYIFENEEKQQKFLRSPETYWDQKLPHKLPPMKGPVQLTSLPMLGYMEQGVAREVIKALTAVGCLKPKFPYLSVKRSALLYLAYHLKAFNPRSSDYTRKKYKKELEKFEESCELIAYLGSTMTQTCSEPEEQPIDIDQKLHKFLALRSIEADSAGLSDKL
;
A
#
# COMPACT_ATOMS: atom_id res chain seq x y z
N MET A 1 10.96 -16.48 -32.44
CA MET A 1 9.83 -15.56 -32.24
C MET A 1 9.25 -15.51 -30.81
N LYS A 2 9.85 -16.08 -29.75
CA LYS A 2 9.42 -15.94 -28.33
C LYS A 2 7.90 -16.04 -28.06
N GLY A 3 7.17 -16.84 -28.86
CA GLY A 3 5.72 -16.99 -28.77
C GLY A 3 4.87 -15.84 -29.35
N TYR A 4 5.48 -14.90 -30.09
CA TYR A 4 4.78 -13.88 -30.87
C TYR A 4 4.47 -14.40 -32.29
N CYS A 5 3.33 -13.98 -32.82
CA CYS A 5 2.89 -14.31 -34.18
C CYS A 5 3.76 -13.57 -35.22
N PRO A 6 4.54 -14.28 -36.06
CA PRO A 6 5.39 -13.65 -37.07
C PRO A 6 4.58 -12.95 -38.15
N VAL A 7 3.38 -13.46 -38.47
CA VAL A 7 2.54 -12.89 -39.52
C VAL A 7 1.93 -11.56 -39.08
N THR A 8 1.41 -11.48 -37.86
CA THR A 8 0.87 -10.24 -37.30
C THR A 8 1.97 -9.19 -37.18
N PHE A 9 3.19 -9.60 -36.76
CA PHE A 9 4.32 -8.69 -36.64
C PHE A 9 4.76 -8.11 -37.98
N LEU A 10 4.90 -8.92 -39.03
CA LEU A 10 5.30 -8.42 -40.36
C LEU A 10 4.18 -7.62 -41.02
N ASP A 11 2.94 -8.11 -40.99
CA ASP A 11 1.77 -7.42 -41.56
C ASP A 11 1.55 -6.05 -40.90
N GLY A 12 1.87 -5.92 -39.61
CA GLY A 12 1.79 -4.68 -38.85
C GLY A 12 3.05 -3.82 -38.91
N GLU A 13 3.86 -3.97 -39.96
CA GLU A 13 5.10 -3.19 -40.21
C GLU A 13 6.10 -3.24 -39.05
N GLN A 14 6.15 -4.37 -38.35
CA GLN A 14 7.07 -4.60 -37.23
C GLN A 14 6.91 -3.59 -36.07
N ARG A 15 5.73 -3.01 -35.94
CA ARG A 15 5.40 -2.08 -34.86
C ARG A 15 5.16 -2.80 -33.54
N TYR A 16 5.27 -2.07 -32.44
CA TYR A 16 5.10 -2.61 -31.09
C TYR A 16 3.67 -3.14 -30.86
N GLU A 17 2.67 -2.46 -31.43
CA GLU A 17 1.25 -2.83 -31.34
C GLU A 17 0.94 -4.15 -32.07
N ALA A 18 1.79 -4.52 -33.04
CA ALA A 18 1.66 -5.74 -33.83
C ALA A 18 2.28 -6.98 -33.15
N LEU A 19 2.93 -6.81 -31.98
CA LEU A 19 3.49 -7.91 -31.19
C LEU A 19 2.39 -8.62 -30.39
N VAL A 20 1.66 -9.48 -31.10
CA VAL A 20 0.59 -10.30 -30.52
C VAL A 20 1.10 -11.70 -30.22
N HIS A 21 0.79 -12.20 -29.02
CA HIS A 21 1.09 -13.59 -28.65
C HIS A 21 0.18 -14.56 -29.41
N GLY A 22 0.80 -15.59 -29.99
CA GLY A 22 0.05 -16.68 -30.61
C GLY A 22 -0.55 -17.63 -29.58
N LYS A 23 -1.51 -18.45 -30.02
CA LYS A 23 -2.07 -19.55 -29.24
C LYS A 23 -1.35 -20.86 -29.58
N PRO A 24 -1.00 -21.70 -28.59
CA PRO A 24 -0.29 -22.95 -28.83
C PRO A 24 -1.05 -23.91 -29.75
N ASP A 25 -2.37 -23.80 -29.83
CA ASP A 25 -3.23 -24.59 -30.72
C ASP A 25 -2.92 -24.37 -32.20
N TYR A 26 -2.43 -23.18 -32.56
CA TYR A 26 -2.00 -22.82 -33.92
C TYR A 26 -0.48 -22.76 -33.98
N ALA A 27 0.22 -23.81 -33.53
CA ALA A 27 1.66 -23.92 -33.71
C ALA A 27 2.00 -24.59 -35.05
N ALA A 28 3.10 -24.19 -35.67
CA ALA A 28 3.67 -24.91 -36.81
C ALA A 28 5.20 -24.94 -36.72
N GLU A 29 5.80 -26.04 -37.17
CA GLU A 29 7.25 -26.19 -37.26
C GLU A 29 7.75 -25.82 -38.65
N TYR A 30 8.82 -25.04 -38.71
CA TYR A 30 9.52 -24.73 -39.95
C TYR A 30 11.01 -24.50 -39.69
N ARG A 31 11.88 -25.23 -40.41
CA ARG A 31 13.34 -25.22 -40.22
C ARG A 31 13.77 -25.45 -38.76
N GLU A 32 13.24 -26.52 -38.15
CA GLU A 32 13.53 -26.93 -36.77
C GLU A 32 13.17 -25.85 -35.71
N LYS A 33 12.31 -24.90 -36.07
CA LYS A 33 11.82 -23.84 -35.18
C LYS A 33 10.30 -23.89 -35.12
N ILE A 34 9.76 -23.78 -33.90
CA ILE A 34 8.32 -23.71 -33.65
C ILE A 34 7.87 -22.24 -33.72
N TYR A 35 6.88 -21.97 -34.55
CA TYR A 35 6.19 -20.69 -34.66
C TYR A 35 4.77 -20.83 -34.11
N ILE A 36 4.30 -19.80 -33.41
CA ILE A 36 2.97 -19.79 -32.78
C ILE A 36 2.17 -18.64 -33.38
N PHE A 37 0.95 -18.90 -33.83
CA PHE A 37 0.11 -17.92 -34.53
C PHE A 37 -1.11 -17.50 -33.69
N GLU A 38 -1.61 -16.29 -33.92
CA GLU A 38 -2.79 -15.75 -33.22
C GLU A 38 -4.08 -16.53 -33.54
N ASN A 39 -4.24 -16.92 -34.81
CA ASN A 39 -5.37 -17.65 -35.34
C ASN A 39 -4.94 -18.59 -36.49
N GLU A 40 -5.88 -19.41 -36.95
CA GLU A 40 -5.66 -20.35 -38.07
C GLU A 40 -5.38 -19.62 -39.39
N GLU A 41 -6.03 -18.49 -39.67
CA GLU A 41 -5.82 -17.72 -40.91
C GLU A 41 -4.35 -17.27 -41.07
N LYS A 42 -3.75 -16.78 -39.98
CA LYS A 42 -2.36 -16.34 -39.93
C LYS A 42 -1.40 -17.53 -40.01
N GLN A 43 -1.74 -18.67 -39.39
CA GLN A 43 -1.00 -19.92 -39.56
C GLN A 43 -0.96 -20.34 -41.04
N GLN A 44 -2.11 -20.37 -41.72
CA GLN A 44 -2.20 -20.73 -43.13
C GLN A 44 -1.43 -19.72 -44.01
N LYS A 45 -1.48 -18.42 -43.70
CA LYS A 45 -0.70 -17.40 -44.42
C LYS A 45 0.80 -17.65 -44.30
N PHE A 46 1.28 -18.05 -43.12
CA PHE A 46 2.67 -18.45 -42.92
C PHE A 46 3.02 -19.71 -43.72
N LEU A 47 2.20 -20.76 -43.65
CA LEU A 47 2.46 -22.03 -44.35
C LEU A 47 2.52 -21.87 -45.88
N ARG A 48 1.76 -20.94 -46.45
CA ARG A 48 1.82 -20.61 -47.89
C ARG A 48 3.12 -19.96 -48.32
N SER A 49 3.76 -19.19 -47.44
CA SER A 49 4.95 -18.40 -47.78
C SER A 49 5.90 -18.23 -46.58
N PRO A 50 6.44 -19.33 -46.03
CA PRO A 50 7.19 -19.27 -44.77
C PRO A 50 8.49 -18.47 -44.92
N GLU A 51 9.09 -18.45 -46.12
CA GLU A 51 10.30 -17.69 -46.47
C GLU A 51 10.17 -16.18 -46.23
N THR A 52 8.96 -15.63 -46.30
CA THR A 52 8.71 -14.19 -46.08
C THR A 52 8.70 -13.83 -44.60
N TYR A 53 8.30 -14.76 -43.73
CA TYR A 53 7.98 -14.48 -42.33
C TYR A 53 9.00 -15.05 -41.33
N TRP A 54 9.85 -16.00 -41.72
CA TRP A 54 10.69 -16.74 -40.77
C TRP A 54 11.86 -15.92 -40.18
N ASP A 55 12.51 -15.05 -40.96
CA ASP A 55 13.73 -14.33 -40.55
C ASP A 55 13.45 -12.96 -39.92
N GLN A 56 12.50 -12.91 -38.99
CA GLN A 56 12.14 -11.68 -38.29
C GLN A 56 12.92 -11.52 -36.98
N LYS A 57 13.51 -10.33 -36.80
CA LYS A 57 14.19 -9.95 -35.56
C LYS A 57 13.24 -9.15 -34.68
N LEU A 58 12.99 -9.68 -33.48
CA LEU A 58 12.19 -8.99 -32.48
C LEU A 58 12.94 -7.76 -31.94
N PRO A 59 12.25 -6.66 -31.64
CA PRO A 59 12.84 -5.49 -31.01
C PRO A 59 13.33 -5.82 -29.59
N HIS A 60 14.27 -5.03 -29.09
CA HIS A 60 14.80 -5.20 -27.73
C HIS A 60 13.71 -5.00 -26.66
N LYS A 61 12.78 -4.06 -26.89
CA LYS A 61 11.63 -3.81 -26.03
C LYS A 61 10.44 -4.66 -26.47
N LEU A 62 10.09 -5.65 -25.65
CA LEU A 62 8.94 -6.52 -25.86
C LEU A 62 7.82 -6.16 -24.88
N PRO A 63 6.55 -6.37 -25.27
CA PRO A 63 5.45 -6.15 -24.36
C PRO A 63 5.52 -7.11 -23.17
N PRO A 64 5.15 -6.63 -21.96
CA PRO A 64 5.14 -7.47 -20.77
C PRO A 64 4.14 -8.61 -20.93
N MET A 65 4.48 -9.79 -20.39
CA MET A 65 3.60 -10.95 -20.46
C MET A 65 2.34 -10.70 -19.62
N LYS A 66 1.16 -10.93 -20.20
CA LYS A 66 -0.15 -10.65 -19.57
C LYS A 66 -0.55 -11.68 -18.50
N GLY A 67 0.39 -12.44 -17.94
CA GLY A 67 0.11 -13.44 -16.93
C GLY A 67 -0.21 -12.82 -15.56
N PRO A 68 -0.92 -13.55 -14.66
CA PRO A 68 -1.09 -13.10 -13.28
C PRO A 68 0.28 -13.00 -12.61
N VAL A 69 0.70 -11.77 -12.28
CA VAL A 69 1.94 -11.53 -11.56
C VAL A 69 1.67 -11.66 -10.06
N GLN A 70 2.40 -12.55 -9.39
CA GLN A 70 2.27 -12.66 -7.95
C GLN A 70 2.88 -11.43 -7.28
N LEU A 71 2.19 -10.86 -6.28
CA LEU A 71 2.67 -9.68 -5.56
C LEU A 71 4.07 -9.88 -4.97
N THR A 72 4.35 -11.07 -4.42
CA THR A 72 5.63 -11.46 -3.83
C THR A 72 6.77 -11.61 -4.84
N SER A 73 6.45 -11.72 -6.13
CA SER A 73 7.46 -11.80 -7.20
C SER A 73 7.94 -10.43 -7.67
N LEU A 74 7.28 -9.35 -7.23
CA LEU A 74 7.66 -8.00 -7.62
C LEU A 74 8.96 -7.56 -6.94
N PRO A 75 9.76 -6.69 -7.58
CA PRO A 75 10.84 -5.98 -6.91
C PRO A 75 10.31 -5.18 -5.70
N MET A 76 11.19 -4.88 -4.75
CA MET A 76 10.85 -4.23 -3.47
C MET A 76 9.93 -3.01 -3.64
N LEU A 77 10.23 -2.12 -4.59
CA LEU A 77 9.41 -0.93 -4.85
C LEU A 77 7.97 -1.30 -5.24
N GLY A 78 7.80 -2.20 -6.22
CA GLY A 78 6.48 -2.63 -6.68
C GLY A 78 5.71 -3.41 -5.62
N TYR A 79 6.40 -4.23 -4.83
CA TYR A 79 5.79 -4.94 -3.69
C TYR A 79 5.22 -3.95 -2.65
N MET A 80 5.98 -2.92 -2.29
CA MET A 80 5.54 -1.91 -1.33
C MET A 80 4.39 -1.07 -1.88
N GLU A 81 4.51 -0.62 -3.13
CA GLU A 81 3.50 0.19 -3.81
C GLU A 81 2.16 -0.53 -3.89
N GLN A 82 2.16 -1.78 -4.33
CA GLN A 82 0.94 -2.56 -4.52
C GLN A 82 0.42 -3.19 -3.21
N GLY A 83 1.29 -3.43 -2.23
CA GLY A 83 0.94 -4.14 -1.00
C GLY A 83 0.49 -3.24 0.14
N VAL A 84 1.23 -2.16 0.43
CA VAL A 84 1.08 -1.41 1.69
C VAL A 84 0.91 0.11 1.50
N ALA A 85 1.31 0.65 0.35
CA ALA A 85 1.36 2.10 0.14
C ALA A 85 0.02 2.78 0.40
N ARG A 86 -1.09 2.23 -0.09
CA ARG A 86 -2.42 2.84 0.09
C ARG A 86 -2.78 2.99 1.58
N GLU A 87 -2.52 1.98 2.39
CA GLU A 87 -2.88 2.00 3.82
C GLU A 87 -1.93 2.91 4.62
N VAL A 88 -0.64 2.98 4.23
CA VAL A 88 0.32 3.93 4.82
C VAL A 88 -0.02 5.38 4.46
N ILE A 89 -0.39 5.65 3.21
CA ILE A 89 -0.82 6.99 2.78
C ILE A 89 -2.03 7.44 3.60
N LYS A 90 -3.06 6.60 3.74
CA LYS A 90 -4.22 6.93 4.58
C LYS A 90 -3.83 7.23 6.03
N ALA A 91 -2.97 6.40 6.62
CA ALA A 91 -2.52 6.60 8.00
C ALA A 91 -1.73 7.91 8.15
N LEU A 92 -0.83 8.22 7.22
CA LEU A 92 -0.06 9.47 7.23
C LEU A 92 -0.95 10.70 7.01
N THR A 93 -1.95 10.61 6.12
CA THR A 93 -2.94 11.68 5.94
C THR A 93 -3.72 11.92 7.24
N ALA A 94 -4.17 10.86 7.91
CA ALA A 94 -4.87 10.97 9.19
C ALA A 94 -3.98 11.61 10.27
N VAL A 95 -2.71 11.22 10.37
CA VAL A 95 -1.72 11.87 11.25
C VAL A 95 -1.58 13.37 10.92
N GLY A 96 -1.52 13.72 9.63
CA GLY A 96 -1.38 15.11 9.18
C GLY A 96 -2.59 15.99 9.50
N CYS A 97 -3.79 15.44 9.44
CA CYS A 97 -5.03 16.14 9.81
C CYS A 97 -5.15 16.31 11.32
N LEU A 98 -4.92 15.25 12.11
CA LEU A 98 -5.10 15.27 13.56
C LEU A 98 -3.95 15.96 14.30
N LYS A 99 -2.71 15.82 13.82
CA LYS A 99 -1.47 16.28 14.48
C LYS A 99 -1.40 15.81 15.95
N PRO A 100 -1.44 14.50 16.20
CA PRO A 100 -1.56 13.96 17.54
C PRO A 100 -0.37 14.34 18.41
N LYS A 101 -0.65 14.96 19.56
CA LYS A 101 0.31 15.15 20.64
C LYS A 101 -0.20 14.42 21.88
N PHE A 102 0.35 13.24 22.13
CA PHE A 102 0.00 12.48 23.30
C PHE A 102 0.70 13.09 24.54
N PRO A 103 0.04 13.12 25.71
CA PRO A 103 0.63 13.55 26.97
C PRO A 103 1.98 12.90 27.23
N TYR A 104 2.96 13.71 27.62
CA TYR A 104 4.35 13.30 27.95
C TYR A 104 5.18 12.69 26.82
N LEU A 105 4.59 12.19 25.73
CA LEU A 105 5.36 11.65 24.61
C LEU A 105 5.83 12.74 23.64
N SER A 106 6.98 12.55 22.98
CA SER A 106 7.37 13.44 21.90
C SER A 106 6.36 13.42 20.74
N VAL A 107 6.33 14.49 19.93
CA VAL A 107 5.48 14.58 18.73
C VAL A 107 5.73 13.38 17.82
N LYS A 108 7.01 13.03 17.61
CA LYS A 108 7.41 11.88 16.79
C LYS A 108 6.84 10.56 17.34
N ARG A 109 6.99 10.30 18.65
CA ARG A 109 6.47 9.08 19.28
C ARG A 109 4.93 9.01 19.20
N SER A 110 4.26 10.13 19.45
CA SER A 110 2.79 10.25 19.35
C SER A 110 2.30 9.91 17.94
N ALA A 111 2.93 10.49 16.92
CA ALA A 111 2.61 10.23 15.52
C ALA A 111 2.86 8.77 15.12
N LEU A 112 3.96 8.16 15.57
CA LEU A 112 4.27 6.75 15.29
C LEU A 112 3.26 5.80 15.93
N LEU A 113 2.86 6.06 17.17
CA LEU A 113 1.83 5.27 17.85
C LEU A 113 0.49 5.39 17.13
N TYR A 114 0.07 6.60 16.79
CA TYR A 114 -1.16 6.83 16.02
C TYR A 114 -1.15 6.06 14.70
N LEU A 115 -0.05 6.15 13.96
CA LEU A 115 0.13 5.43 12.69
C LEU A 115 0.05 3.91 12.89
N ALA A 116 0.67 3.37 13.95
CA ALA A 116 0.59 1.95 14.28
C ALA A 116 -0.84 1.50 14.64
N TYR A 117 -1.56 2.27 15.46
CA TYR A 117 -2.96 2.00 15.79
C TYR A 117 -3.84 2.04 14.54
N HIS A 118 -3.69 3.07 13.71
CA HIS A 118 -4.42 3.21 12.46
C HIS A 118 -4.19 2.01 11.52
N LEU A 119 -2.93 1.62 11.30
CA LEU A 119 -2.63 0.45 10.47
C LEU A 119 -3.25 -0.84 11.02
N LYS A 120 -3.27 -1.04 12.34
CA LYS A 120 -3.91 -2.22 12.95
C LYS A 120 -5.43 -2.18 12.92
N ALA A 121 -6.03 -1.01 13.09
CA ALA A 121 -7.48 -0.80 13.11
C ALA A 121 -8.11 -1.00 11.71
N PHE A 122 -7.40 -0.64 10.65
CA PHE A 122 -7.91 -0.61 9.28
C PHE A 122 -7.33 -1.70 8.36
N ASN A 123 -6.49 -2.61 8.85
CA ASN A 123 -5.95 -3.71 8.03
C ASN A 123 -7.04 -4.74 7.68
N PRO A 124 -7.47 -4.86 6.40
CA PRO A 124 -8.55 -5.76 6.00
C PRO A 124 -8.21 -7.25 6.15
N ARG A 125 -6.92 -7.59 6.21
CA ARG A 125 -6.45 -8.97 6.40
C ARG A 125 -6.43 -9.40 7.86
N SER A 126 -6.59 -8.47 8.80
CA SER A 126 -6.63 -8.78 10.24
C SER A 126 -8.02 -9.24 10.67
N SER A 127 -8.12 -9.99 11.77
CA SER A 127 -9.42 -10.48 12.27
C SER A 127 -10.37 -9.35 12.68
N ASP A 128 -11.67 -9.58 12.60
CA ASP A 128 -12.70 -8.61 13.01
C ASP A 128 -12.55 -8.16 14.46
N TYR A 129 -12.21 -9.11 15.35
CA TYR A 129 -11.92 -8.83 16.76
C TYR A 129 -10.74 -7.87 16.91
N THR A 130 -9.64 -8.15 16.20
CA THR A 130 -8.44 -7.31 16.22
C THR A 130 -8.76 -5.89 15.74
N ARG A 131 -9.48 -5.74 14.62
CA ARG A 131 -9.86 -4.42 14.09
C ARG A 131 -10.71 -3.63 15.08
N LYS A 132 -11.74 -4.27 15.66
CA LYS A 132 -12.62 -3.62 16.66
C LYS A 132 -11.84 -3.21 17.91
N LYS A 133 -10.93 -4.07 18.40
CA LYS A 133 -10.06 -3.76 19.54
C LYS A 133 -9.22 -2.51 19.25
N TYR A 134 -8.49 -2.48 18.14
CA TYR A 134 -7.59 -1.36 17.83
C TYR A 134 -8.32 -0.08 17.42
N LYS A 135 -9.56 -0.16 16.90
CA LYS A 135 -10.42 1.02 16.72
C LYS A 135 -10.75 1.69 18.06
N LYS A 136 -11.16 0.91 19.06
CA LYS A 136 -11.43 1.42 20.41
C LYS A 136 -10.17 2.00 21.06
N GLU A 137 -9.02 1.36 20.88
CA GLU A 137 -7.76 1.90 21.40
C GLU A 137 -7.33 3.19 20.68
N LEU A 138 -7.61 3.31 19.38
CA LEU A 138 -7.38 4.53 18.62
C LEU A 138 -8.27 5.68 19.12
N GLU A 139 -9.56 5.44 19.35
CA GLU A 139 -10.50 6.43 19.91
C GLU A 139 -10.02 6.94 21.29
N LYS A 140 -9.64 6.02 22.19
CA LYS A 140 -9.07 6.38 23.50
C LYS A 140 -7.77 7.19 23.39
N PHE A 141 -6.95 6.88 22.39
CA PHE A 141 -5.71 7.61 22.13
C PHE A 141 -6.01 9.04 21.64
N GLU A 142 -6.99 9.21 20.76
CA GLU A 142 -7.46 10.52 20.29
C GLU A 142 -8.00 11.36 21.44
N GLU A 143 -8.89 10.81 22.28
CA GLU A 143 -9.37 11.46 23.50
C GLU A 143 -8.23 11.93 24.41
N SER A 144 -7.18 11.11 24.54
CA SER A 144 -6.03 11.42 25.39
C SER A 144 -5.17 12.54 24.80
N CYS A 145 -5.11 12.67 23.47
CA CYS A 145 -4.44 13.79 22.82
C CYS A 145 -5.19 15.11 23.03
N GLU A 146 -6.52 15.06 23.04
CA GLU A 146 -7.38 16.24 23.26
C GLU A 146 -7.26 16.80 24.69
N LEU A 147 -6.85 15.99 25.68
CA LEU A 147 -6.66 16.43 27.07
C LEU A 147 -5.72 17.64 27.18
N ILE A 148 -4.66 17.70 26.36
CA ILE A 148 -3.70 18.81 26.41
C ILE A 148 -4.39 20.11 25.98
N ALA A 149 -5.12 20.08 24.88
CA ALA A 149 -5.80 21.26 24.35
C ALA A 149 -6.94 21.70 25.28
N TYR A 150 -7.69 20.73 25.82
CA TYR A 150 -8.77 20.97 26.78
C TYR A 150 -8.26 21.60 28.08
N LEU A 151 -7.28 20.96 28.75
CA LEU A 151 -6.73 21.49 30.00
C LEU A 151 -6.04 22.84 29.77
N GLY A 152 -5.37 23.01 28.62
CA GLY A 152 -4.75 24.27 28.23
C GLY A 152 -5.77 25.41 28.09
N SER A 153 -6.93 25.19 27.47
CA SER A 153 -7.94 26.25 27.34
C SER A 153 -8.69 26.50 28.65
N THR A 154 -9.07 25.44 29.36
CA THR A 154 -9.88 25.54 30.59
C THR A 154 -9.07 26.14 31.75
N MET A 155 -7.85 25.67 32.01
CA MET A 155 -7.07 26.16 33.15
C MET A 155 -6.56 27.59 32.97
N THR A 156 -6.40 28.05 31.72
CA THR A 156 -6.00 29.44 31.44
C THR A 156 -7.18 30.42 31.61
N GLN A 157 -8.42 29.94 31.49
CA GLN A 157 -9.64 30.73 31.68
C GLN A 157 -10.09 30.77 33.15
N THR A 158 -9.88 29.70 33.92
CA THR A 158 -10.29 29.61 35.34
C THR A 158 -9.37 30.32 36.33
N CYS A 159 -8.51 31.23 35.87
CA CYS A 159 -7.83 32.18 36.77
C CYS A 159 -8.81 33.23 37.34
N SER A 160 -10.08 33.21 36.91
CA SER A 160 -11.17 34.08 37.35
C SER A 160 -12.42 33.25 37.70
N GLU A 161 -12.87 33.36 38.96
CA GLU A 161 -14.13 32.87 39.59
C GLU A 161 -14.34 31.33 39.76
N PRO A 162 -14.59 30.82 41.00
CA PRO A 162 -14.77 29.39 41.31
C PRO A 162 -16.09 28.73 40.84
N GLU A 163 -17.11 29.50 40.46
CA GLU A 163 -18.50 28.99 40.38
C GLU A 163 -18.88 28.34 39.04
N GLU A 164 -18.06 28.44 38.00
CA GLU A 164 -18.30 27.88 36.66
C GLU A 164 -17.37 26.71 36.30
N GLN A 165 -16.94 25.90 37.27
CA GLN A 165 -16.09 24.74 36.96
C GLN A 165 -16.90 23.59 36.32
N PRO A 166 -16.55 23.16 35.10
CA PRO A 166 -17.07 21.91 34.58
C PRO A 166 -16.70 20.74 35.50
N ILE A 167 -17.71 19.95 35.88
CA ILE A 167 -17.63 18.81 36.81
C ILE A 167 -16.60 17.75 36.36
N ASP A 168 -16.24 17.74 35.07
CA ASP A 168 -15.34 16.78 34.43
C ASP A 168 -13.85 17.21 34.44
N ILE A 169 -13.51 18.43 34.90
CA ILE A 169 -12.11 18.89 34.89
C ILE A 169 -11.24 17.99 35.75
N ASP A 170 -11.64 17.74 37.00
CA ASP A 170 -10.84 16.96 37.95
C ASP A 170 -10.60 15.53 37.43
N GLN A 171 -11.62 14.92 36.82
CA GLN A 171 -11.52 13.59 36.23
C GLN A 171 -10.52 13.57 35.06
N LYS A 172 -10.61 14.55 34.15
CA LYS A 172 -9.68 14.70 33.02
C LYS A 172 -8.26 15.04 33.45
N LEU A 173 -8.09 15.84 34.50
CA LEU A 173 -6.80 16.17 35.08
C LEU A 173 -6.16 14.93 35.71
N HIS A 174 -6.93 14.17 36.50
CA HIS A 174 -6.44 12.90 37.06
C HIS A 174 -6.06 11.91 35.95
N LYS A 175 -6.88 11.77 34.90
CA LYS A 175 -6.56 10.95 33.72
C LYS A 175 -5.26 11.43 33.06
N PHE A 176 -5.08 12.74 32.87
CA PHE A 176 -3.87 13.32 32.31
C PHE A 176 -2.64 13.03 33.18
N LEU A 177 -2.71 13.21 34.50
CA LEU A 177 -1.59 12.93 35.40
C LEU A 177 -1.24 11.44 35.44
N ALA A 178 -2.24 10.56 35.37
CA ALA A 178 -2.04 9.11 35.34
C ALA A 178 -1.29 8.63 34.09
N LEU A 179 -1.34 9.36 32.97
CA LEU A 179 -0.58 8.99 31.75
C LEU A 179 0.93 9.18 31.90
N ARG A 180 1.40 9.90 32.93
CA ARG A 180 2.82 10.13 33.18
C ARG A 180 3.56 8.86 33.60
N SER A 181 2.92 7.96 34.33
CA SER A 181 3.54 6.70 34.76
C SER A 181 3.84 5.76 33.59
N ILE A 182 3.04 5.82 32.52
CA ILE A 182 3.21 5.00 31.31
C ILE A 182 4.49 5.40 30.54
N GLU A 183 4.88 6.67 30.58
CA GLU A 183 6.13 7.12 29.95
C GLU A 183 7.34 6.49 30.64
N ALA A 184 7.35 6.44 31.97
CA ALA A 184 8.45 5.91 32.78
C ALA A 184 8.75 4.44 32.46
N ASP A 185 7.72 3.63 32.25
CA ASP A 185 7.84 2.21 31.90
C ASP A 185 8.35 2.01 30.46
N SER A 186 8.00 2.92 29.54
CA SER A 186 8.46 2.86 28.15
C SER A 186 9.90 3.39 27.94
N ALA A 187 10.35 4.32 28.79
CA ALA A 187 11.70 4.87 28.77
C ALA A 187 12.76 3.84 29.24
N GLY A 188 12.41 2.99 30.21
CA GLY A 188 13.27 1.89 30.67
C GLY A 188 13.57 0.82 29.61
N LEU A 189 12.80 0.79 28.51
CA LEU A 189 13.02 -0.13 27.39
C LEU A 189 13.89 0.45 26.27
N SER A 190 14.09 1.78 26.22
CA SER A 190 14.94 2.44 25.22
C SER A 190 16.42 2.52 25.58
N ASP A 191 16.81 2.28 26.83
CA ASP A 191 18.22 2.29 27.28
C ASP A 191 18.93 0.92 27.13
N LYS A 192 18.32 -0.06 26.46
CA LYS A 192 18.90 -1.40 26.22
C LYS A 192 19.02 -1.78 24.74
N LEU A 193 19.06 -0.80 23.83
CA LEU A 193 19.32 -1.02 22.40
C LEU A 193 20.43 -0.11 21.90
#